data_AF-A0A9E5W2L9-F1
#
_entry.id   AF-A0A9E5W2L9-F1
#
_cell.length_a   1.000
_cell.length_b   1.000
_cell.length_c   1.000
_cell.angle_alpha   90.00
_cell.angle_beta   90.00
_cell.angle_gamma   90.00
#
_symmetry.space_group_name_H-M   'P 1'
#
loop_
_entity.id
_entity.type
_entity.pdbx_description
1 polymer ?
#
loop_
_entity_poly.entity_id
_entity_poly.type
_entity_poly.pdbx_seq_one_letter_code
_entity_poly.pdbx_strand_id
1 'polypeptide(L)'
;HKFNECYLYYSFYQDEQDPHVKSIWEMHLQQEIAQLHRAAQLLMQHENKQWQQVVGDGTFPKLLQFHDTKDYVRKVLAETVENTGNRELVVNVNDLPDDHTFFRYQEAVNHDGKAVPSHNVVAEHQAKKGEDYRYEEKPNPIASLRDRKHDNITLGRTRQRKMAGVH
;
A
#
# COMPACT_ATOMS: atom_id res chain seq x y z
N HIS A 1 -13.03 -10.95 17.46
CA HIS A 1 -11.62 -11.04 17.06
C HIS A 1 -11.26 -12.45 16.60
N LYS A 2 -11.20 -13.47 17.49
CA LYS A 2 -10.79 -14.84 17.13
C LYS A 2 -11.57 -15.50 15.97
N PHE A 3 -12.88 -15.26 15.90
CA PHE A 3 -13.71 -15.71 14.77
C PHE A 3 -13.27 -15.10 13.42
N ASN A 4 -12.86 -13.82 13.42
CA ASN A 4 -12.37 -13.16 12.21
C ASN A 4 -10.99 -13.70 11.79
N GLU A 5 -10.16 -14.11 12.74
CA GLU A 5 -8.86 -14.73 12.43
C GLU A 5 -9.05 -16.14 11.87
N CYS A 6 -9.99 -16.92 12.40
CA CYS A 6 -10.39 -18.20 11.80
C CYS A 6 -10.89 -18.00 10.35
N TYR A 7 -11.75 -17.00 10.13
CA TYR A 7 -12.21 -16.63 8.79
C TYR A 7 -11.06 -16.27 7.84
N LEU A 8 -10.09 -15.48 8.32
CA LEU A 8 -8.94 -15.04 7.54
C LEU A 8 -8.06 -16.24 7.12
N TYR A 9 -7.60 -17.03 8.09
CA TYR A 9 -6.72 -18.17 7.81
C TYR A 9 -7.43 -19.27 7.03
N TYR A 10 -8.73 -19.48 7.27
CA TYR A 10 -9.51 -20.41 6.45
C TYR A 10 -9.61 -19.94 5.01
N SER A 11 -9.86 -18.64 4.77
CA SER A 11 -9.87 -18.09 3.42
C SER A 11 -8.52 -18.33 2.72
N PHE A 12 -7.41 -18.08 3.41
CA PHE A 12 -6.06 -18.26 2.87
C PHE A 12 -5.73 -19.72 2.61
N TYR A 13 -6.09 -20.62 3.53
CA TYR A 13 -5.94 -22.05 3.33
C TYR A 13 -6.70 -22.57 2.10
N GLN A 14 -7.91 -22.05 1.86
CA GLN A 14 -8.71 -22.44 0.70
C GLN A 14 -8.12 -21.96 -0.63
N ASP A 15 -7.56 -20.75 -0.67
CA ASP A 15 -7.02 -20.13 -1.88
C ASP A 15 -5.56 -20.52 -2.19
N GLU A 16 -4.78 -20.89 -1.17
CA GLU A 16 -3.36 -21.25 -1.30
C GLU A 16 -3.15 -22.53 -2.12
N GLN A 17 -2.24 -22.43 -3.09
CA GLN A 17 -1.90 -23.50 -4.03
C GLN A 17 -0.60 -24.20 -3.68
N ASP A 18 0.35 -23.49 -3.05
CA ASP A 18 1.61 -24.08 -2.62
C ASP A 18 1.38 -24.98 -1.39
N PRO A 19 1.65 -26.31 -1.46
CA PRO A 19 1.36 -27.21 -0.35
C PRO A 19 2.15 -26.89 0.93
N HIS A 20 3.36 -26.35 0.80
CA HIS A 20 4.19 -26.01 1.95
C HIS A 20 3.60 -24.78 2.67
N VAL A 21 3.28 -23.72 1.92
CA VAL A 21 2.65 -22.52 2.50
C VAL A 21 1.25 -22.83 3.04
N LYS A 22 0.49 -23.69 2.35
CA LYS A 22 -0.83 -24.15 2.78
C LYS A 22 -0.81 -24.80 4.16
N SER A 23 0.23 -25.59 4.46
CA SER A 23 0.41 -26.21 5.78
C SER A 23 0.62 -25.18 6.90
N ILE A 24 1.24 -24.04 6.59
CA ILE A 24 1.43 -22.94 7.54
C ILE A 24 0.07 -22.27 7.84
N TRP A 25 -0.75 -22.02 6.80
CA TRP A 25 -2.10 -21.51 6.98
C TRP A 25 -2.99 -22.44 7.79
N GLU A 26 -2.90 -23.75 7.54
CA GLU A 26 -3.62 -24.76 8.31
C GLU A 26 -3.22 -24.75 9.79
N MET A 27 -1.92 -24.69 10.08
CA MET A 27 -1.41 -24.59 11.46
C MET A 27 -1.97 -23.36 12.18
N HIS A 28 -1.94 -22.18 11.55
CA HIS A 28 -2.49 -20.96 12.14
C HIS A 28 -4.01 -21.03 12.33
N LEU A 29 -4.74 -21.62 11.36
CA LEU A 29 -6.17 -21.85 11.49
C LEU A 29 -6.48 -22.74 12.71
N GLN A 30 -5.75 -23.84 12.90
CA GLN A 30 -5.93 -24.74 14.03
C GLN A 30 -5.67 -24.03 15.38
N GLN A 31 -4.64 -23.18 15.44
CA GLN A 31 -4.35 -22.36 16.62
C GLN A 31 -5.52 -21.42 16.94
N GLU A 32 -6.05 -20.72 15.95
CA GLU A 32 -7.14 -19.77 16.16
C GLU A 32 -8.47 -20.46 16.48
N ILE A 33 -8.74 -21.65 15.93
CA ILE A 33 -9.90 -22.47 16.32
C ILE A 33 -9.81 -22.87 17.79
N ALA A 34 -8.63 -23.32 18.24
CA ALA A 34 -8.42 -23.68 19.65
C ALA A 34 -8.63 -22.46 20.57
N GLN A 35 -8.12 -21.30 20.18
CA GLN A 35 -8.32 -20.06 20.91
C GLN A 35 -9.77 -19.58 20.88
N LEU A 36 -10.49 -19.77 19.77
CA LEU A 36 -11.91 -19.45 19.65
C LEU A 36 -12.76 -20.32 20.59
N HIS A 37 -12.49 -21.63 20.65
CA HIS A 37 -13.14 -22.51 21.63
C HIS A 37 -12.86 -22.06 23.06
N ARG A 38 -11.62 -21.67 23.37
CA ARG A 38 -11.28 -21.17 24.70
C ARG A 38 -12.00 -19.85 25.01
N ALA A 39 -12.10 -18.95 24.05
CA ALA A 39 -12.82 -17.68 24.19
C ALA A 39 -14.32 -17.91 24.42
N ALA A 40 -14.95 -18.85 23.71
CA ALA A 40 -16.35 -19.20 23.90
C ALA A 40 -16.61 -19.77 25.32
N GLN A 41 -15.71 -20.60 25.84
CA GLN A 41 -15.79 -21.09 27.23
C GLN A 41 -15.70 -19.95 28.24
N LEU A 42 -14.74 -19.04 28.06
CA LEU A 42 -14.56 -17.89 28.97
C LEU A 42 -15.76 -16.94 28.93
N LEU A 43 -16.33 -16.71 27.74
CA LEU A 43 -17.53 -15.90 27.56
C LEU A 43 -18.71 -16.47 28.35
N MET A 44 -18.90 -17.79 28.28
CA MET A 44 -19.93 -18.45 29.08
C MET A 44 -19.63 -18.37 30.58
N GLN A 45 -18.39 -18.65 30.99
CA GLN A 45 -18.01 -18.69 32.40
C GLN A 45 -18.12 -17.34 33.10
N HIS A 46 -17.74 -16.25 32.43
CA HIS A 46 -17.63 -14.93 33.05
C HIS A 46 -18.78 -13.98 32.73
N GLU A 47 -19.42 -14.15 31.57
CA GLU A 47 -20.54 -13.29 31.15
C GLU A 47 -21.87 -14.03 31.04
N ASN A 48 -21.89 -15.36 31.22
CA ASN A 48 -23.09 -16.20 31.02
C ASN A 48 -23.73 -15.99 29.64
N LYS A 49 -22.91 -15.68 28.63
CA LYS A 49 -23.34 -15.45 27.24
C LYS A 49 -22.95 -16.63 26.36
N GLN A 50 -23.88 -17.00 25.48
CA GLN A 50 -23.64 -17.95 24.42
C GLN A 50 -22.89 -17.28 23.27
N TRP A 51 -21.94 -17.97 22.65
CA TRP A 51 -21.09 -17.40 21.59
C TRP A 51 -21.90 -16.92 20.38
N GLN A 52 -23.05 -17.54 20.09
CA GLN A 52 -23.96 -17.15 19.01
C GLN A 52 -24.47 -15.72 19.15
N GLN A 53 -24.52 -15.20 20.38
CA GLN A 53 -24.91 -13.81 20.62
C GLN A 53 -23.86 -12.80 20.13
N VAL A 54 -22.64 -13.26 19.85
CA VAL A 54 -21.51 -12.42 19.40
C VAL A 54 -21.21 -12.63 17.91
N VAL A 55 -21.22 -13.87 17.45
CA VAL A 55 -20.81 -14.22 16.06
C VAL A 55 -21.95 -14.79 15.21
N GLY A 56 -23.19 -14.78 15.70
CA GLY A 56 -24.36 -15.24 14.96
C GLY A 56 -24.41 -16.76 14.80
N ASP A 57 -24.66 -17.21 13.58
CA ASP A 57 -24.75 -18.63 13.22
C ASP A 57 -23.37 -19.30 13.06
N GLY A 58 -22.29 -18.52 13.13
CA GLY A 58 -20.93 -19.01 12.93
C GLY A 58 -20.56 -19.26 11.46
N THR A 59 -21.42 -18.89 10.52
CA THR A 59 -21.16 -19.02 9.08
C THR A 59 -20.16 -17.96 8.65
N PHE A 60 -19.08 -18.37 8.00
CA PHE A 60 -18.17 -17.42 7.38
C PHE A 60 -18.83 -16.72 6.19
N PRO A 61 -18.60 -15.41 6.00
CA PRO A 61 -18.99 -14.74 4.77
C PRO A 61 -18.19 -15.27 3.57
N LYS A 62 -18.45 -14.72 2.38
CA LYS A 62 -17.70 -15.08 1.16
C LYS A 62 -16.20 -15.00 1.43
N LEU A 63 -15.50 -16.12 1.26
CA LEU A 63 -14.07 -16.22 1.52
C LEU A 63 -13.27 -15.20 0.72
N LEU A 64 -12.19 -14.72 1.35
CA LEU A 64 -11.23 -13.85 0.71
C LEU A 64 -10.42 -14.65 -0.32
N GLN A 65 -10.09 -13.99 -1.42
CA GLN A 65 -9.19 -14.52 -2.44
C GLN A 65 -8.11 -13.48 -2.73
N PHE A 66 -6.86 -13.94 -2.84
CA PHE A 66 -5.78 -13.09 -3.32
C PHE A 66 -5.74 -13.16 -4.83
N HIS A 67 -6.17 -12.09 -5.47
CA HIS A 67 -5.90 -11.88 -6.88
C HIS A 67 -4.72 -10.92 -7.03
N ASP A 68 -4.11 -10.95 -8.21
CA ASP A 68 -3.12 -9.94 -8.57
C ASP A 68 -3.77 -8.53 -8.46
N THR A 69 -3.12 -7.65 -7.70
CA THR A 69 -3.54 -6.26 -7.51
C THR A 69 -2.59 -5.27 -8.19
N LYS A 70 -1.55 -5.74 -8.88
CA LYS A 70 -0.53 -4.88 -9.51
C LYS A 70 -1.15 -3.86 -10.44
N ASP A 71 -2.08 -4.26 -11.31
CA ASP A 71 -2.70 -3.34 -12.26
C ASP A 71 -3.57 -2.28 -11.56
N TYR A 72 -4.24 -2.64 -10.46
CA TYR A 72 -4.96 -1.68 -9.63
C TYR A 72 -4.00 -0.68 -8.95
N VAL A 73 -2.93 -1.17 -8.31
CA VAL A 73 -1.92 -0.32 -7.67
C VAL A 73 -1.24 0.60 -8.69
N ARG A 74 -0.94 0.09 -9.89
CA ARG A 74 -0.37 0.87 -11.00
C ARG A 74 -1.31 1.97 -11.47
N LYS A 75 -2.62 1.70 -11.54
CA LYS A 75 -3.64 2.70 -11.87
C LYS A 75 -3.69 3.80 -10.80
N VAL A 76 -3.81 3.42 -9.52
CA VAL A 76 -3.82 4.38 -8.41
C VAL A 76 -2.56 5.25 -8.44
N LEU A 77 -1.37 4.64 -8.59
CA LEU A 77 -0.12 5.37 -8.69
C LEU A 77 -0.12 6.39 -9.84
N ALA A 78 -0.61 6.01 -11.03
CA ALA A 78 -0.72 6.92 -12.16
C ALA A 78 -1.66 8.11 -11.90
N GLU A 79 -2.75 7.87 -11.17
CA GLU A 79 -3.78 8.87 -10.88
C GLU A 79 -3.41 9.79 -9.71
N THR A 80 -2.56 9.33 -8.78
CA THR A 80 -2.34 10.03 -7.50
C THR A 80 -0.89 10.42 -7.21
N VAL A 81 0.09 10.15 -8.08
CA VAL A 81 1.51 10.46 -7.79
C VAL A 81 1.77 11.95 -7.56
N GLU A 82 0.94 12.82 -8.14
CA GLU A 82 1.04 14.28 -7.98
C GLU A 82 0.20 14.81 -6.82
N ASN A 83 -0.50 13.94 -6.08
CA ASN A 83 -1.29 14.36 -4.94
C ASN A 83 -0.40 14.71 -3.75
N THR A 84 -0.78 15.77 -3.05
CA THR A 84 -0.10 16.27 -1.85
C THR A 84 -1.12 16.66 -0.79
N GLY A 85 -0.65 16.78 0.44
CA GLY A 85 -1.47 17.23 1.57
C GLY A 85 -1.70 18.73 1.53
N ASN A 86 -2.96 19.14 1.66
CA ASN A 86 -3.37 20.50 1.93
C ASN A 86 -4.27 20.51 3.17
N ARG A 87 -3.65 20.68 4.35
CA ARG A 87 -4.31 20.51 5.66
C ARG A 87 -4.99 19.14 5.74
N GLU A 88 -6.30 19.10 5.91
CA GLU A 88 -7.10 17.87 6.02
C GLU A 88 -7.43 17.24 4.65
N LEU A 89 -7.11 17.92 3.54
CA LEU A 89 -7.43 17.47 2.18
C LEU A 89 -6.22 16.91 1.45
N VAL A 90 -6.49 16.02 0.51
CA VAL A 90 -5.53 15.53 -0.48
C VAL A 90 -5.90 16.15 -1.82
N VAL A 91 -4.98 16.89 -2.43
CA VAL A 91 -5.20 17.64 -3.68
C VAL A 91 -4.03 17.41 -4.64
N ASN A 92 -4.24 17.58 -5.94
CA ASN A 92 -3.14 17.53 -6.90
C ASN A 92 -2.27 18.79 -6.74
N VAL A 93 -0.93 18.64 -6.73
CA VAL A 93 0.02 19.76 -6.58
C VAL A 93 -0.18 20.85 -7.66
N ASN A 94 -0.67 20.45 -8.85
CA ASN A 94 -0.94 21.35 -9.96
C ASN A 94 -2.16 22.26 -9.74
N ASP A 95 -3.03 21.93 -8.78
CA ASP A 95 -4.20 22.72 -8.42
C ASP A 95 -3.92 23.71 -7.26
N LEU A 96 -2.71 23.66 -6.68
CA LEU A 96 -2.31 24.60 -5.63
C LEU A 96 -1.98 26.00 -6.20
N PRO A 97 -2.37 27.08 -5.49
CA PRO A 97 -1.94 28.45 -5.82
C PRO A 97 -0.42 28.60 -5.80
N ASP A 98 0.12 29.53 -6.61
CA ASP A 98 1.56 29.81 -6.73
C ASP A 98 2.23 30.15 -5.40
N ASP A 99 1.51 30.87 -4.55
CA ASP A 99 1.94 31.36 -3.24
C ASP A 99 1.61 30.39 -2.10
N HIS A 100 1.15 29.17 -2.42
CA HIS A 100 0.77 28.18 -1.43
C HIS A 100 1.95 27.78 -0.52
N THR A 101 1.65 27.56 0.77
CA THR A 101 2.66 27.23 1.80
C THR A 101 3.48 25.98 1.49
N PHE A 102 2.89 25.04 0.73
CA PHE A 102 3.58 23.86 0.23
C PHE A 102 4.88 24.21 -0.51
N PHE A 103 4.85 25.17 -1.45
CA PHE A 103 6.04 25.54 -2.23
C PHE A 103 7.09 26.25 -1.38
N ARG A 104 6.66 27.09 -0.43
CA ARG A 104 7.55 27.75 0.54
C ARG A 104 8.26 26.74 1.45
N TYR A 105 7.54 25.72 1.89
CA TYR A 105 8.10 24.65 2.71
C TYR A 105 9.08 23.79 1.91
N GLN A 106 8.71 23.43 0.68
CA GLN A 106 9.57 22.67 -0.23
C GLN A 106 10.88 23.39 -0.51
N GLU A 107 10.85 24.70 -0.72
CA GLU A 107 12.07 25.51 -0.85
C GLU A 107 12.87 25.52 0.45
N ALA A 108 12.25 25.78 1.60
CA ALA A 108 12.97 25.88 2.86
C ALA A 108 13.67 24.57 3.28
N VAL A 109 13.02 23.43 3.06
CA VAL A 109 13.52 22.13 3.51
C VAL A 109 14.31 21.40 2.44
N ASN A 110 13.93 21.59 1.17
CA ASN A 110 14.48 20.82 0.06
C ASN A 110 14.86 21.68 -1.16
N HIS A 111 15.35 22.91 -0.96
CA HIS A 111 15.83 23.82 -2.02
C HIS A 111 16.74 23.11 -3.03
N ASP A 112 17.73 22.35 -2.54
CA ASP A 112 18.57 21.50 -3.39
C ASP A 112 18.02 20.08 -3.41
N GLY A 113 17.16 19.81 -4.41
CA GLY A 113 16.61 18.48 -4.64
C GLY A 113 17.66 17.40 -4.84
N LYS A 114 18.86 17.72 -5.35
CA LYS A 114 19.95 16.76 -5.52
C LYS A 114 20.62 16.44 -4.19
N ALA A 115 20.71 17.41 -3.29
CA ALA A 115 21.28 17.20 -1.96
C ALA A 115 20.39 16.37 -1.02
N VAL A 116 19.13 16.12 -1.38
CA VAL A 116 18.23 15.27 -0.58
C VAL A 116 18.83 13.86 -0.47
N PRO A 117 19.00 13.31 0.75
CA PRO A 117 19.70 12.04 0.96
C PRO A 117 19.16 10.86 0.14
N SER A 118 17.85 10.78 -0.06
CA SER A 118 17.26 9.72 -0.88
C SER A 118 17.69 9.79 -2.35
N HIS A 119 17.77 10.99 -2.93
CA HIS A 119 18.21 11.20 -4.31
C HIS A 119 19.73 10.97 -4.45
N ASN A 120 20.53 11.31 -3.44
CA ASN A 120 21.95 10.97 -3.41
C ASN A 120 22.20 9.46 -3.49
N VAL A 121 21.45 8.66 -2.73
CA VAL A 121 21.56 7.19 -2.76
C VAL A 121 21.21 6.63 -4.14
N VAL A 122 20.16 7.14 -4.78
CA VAL A 122 19.78 6.75 -6.16
C VAL A 122 20.90 7.11 -7.15
N ALA A 123 21.40 8.34 -7.09
CA ALA A 123 22.45 8.83 -7.98
C ALA A 123 23.77 8.04 -7.82
N GLU A 124 24.17 7.73 -6.59
CA GLU A 124 25.33 6.88 -6.33
C GLU A 124 25.15 5.46 -6.89
N HIS A 125 23.95 4.90 -6.76
CA HIS A 125 23.65 3.59 -7.31
C HIS A 125 23.72 3.61 -8.85
N GLN A 126 23.11 4.60 -9.49
CA GLN A 126 23.17 4.81 -10.93
C GLN A 126 24.61 4.97 -11.43
N ALA A 127 25.47 5.72 -10.71
CA ALA A 127 26.88 5.87 -11.05
C ALA A 127 27.65 4.55 -10.97
N LYS A 128 27.32 3.67 -10.01
CA LYS A 128 28.00 2.38 -9.79
C LYS A 128 27.47 1.26 -10.69
N LYS A 129 26.18 1.28 -11.05
CA LYS A 129 25.48 0.16 -11.72
C LYS A 129 24.94 0.51 -13.11
N GLY A 130 24.98 1.77 -13.52
CA GLY A 130 24.53 2.25 -14.83
C GLY A 130 23.02 2.50 -14.93
N GLU A 131 22.24 2.09 -13.95
CA GLU A 131 20.80 2.31 -13.79
C GLU A 131 20.41 2.25 -12.31
N ASP A 132 19.18 2.63 -11.98
CA ASP A 132 18.63 2.55 -10.63
C ASP A 132 18.29 1.12 -10.18
N TYR A 133 17.94 0.96 -8.91
CA TYR A 133 17.72 -0.32 -8.26
C TYR A 133 16.35 -0.98 -8.54
N ARG A 134 15.49 -0.36 -9.37
CA ARG A 134 14.09 -0.78 -9.48
C ARG A 134 13.93 -2.10 -10.24
N TYR A 135 13.06 -2.97 -9.71
CA TYR A 135 12.54 -4.12 -10.42
C TYR A 135 11.16 -3.79 -11.00
N GLU A 136 10.95 -4.04 -12.29
CA GLU A 136 9.68 -3.75 -12.99
C GLU A 136 9.28 -4.92 -13.90
N GLU A 137 8.06 -5.42 -13.76
CA GLU A 137 7.48 -6.42 -14.69
C GLU A 137 6.85 -5.75 -15.93
N LYS A 138 6.44 -4.49 -15.80
CA LYS A 138 5.87 -3.64 -16.85
C LYS A 138 6.42 -2.22 -16.66
N PRO A 139 6.65 -1.44 -17.73
CA PRO A 139 7.19 -0.09 -17.62
C PRO A 139 6.45 0.76 -16.58
N ASN A 140 7.16 1.60 -15.83
CA ASN A 140 6.54 2.52 -14.86
C ASN A 140 5.30 3.23 -15.48
N PRO A 141 4.14 3.21 -14.81
CA PRO A 141 2.93 3.83 -15.37
C PRO A 141 3.08 5.35 -15.56
N ILE A 142 4.02 5.99 -14.86
CA ILE A 142 4.32 7.41 -14.98
C ILE A 142 5.50 7.60 -15.93
N ALA A 143 5.26 8.26 -17.06
CA ALA A 143 6.25 8.41 -18.13
C ALA A 143 7.56 9.08 -17.65
N SER A 144 7.46 10.10 -16.79
CA SER A 144 8.60 10.85 -16.27
C SER A 144 9.46 10.08 -15.26
N LEU A 145 9.01 8.89 -14.84
CA LEU A 145 9.76 7.96 -13.97
C LEU A 145 10.33 6.76 -14.74
N ARG A 146 10.17 6.68 -16.07
CA ARG A 146 10.67 5.53 -16.85
C ARG A 146 12.16 5.55 -17.10
N ASP A 147 12.80 6.73 -17.05
CA ASP A 147 14.25 6.81 -17.12
C ASP A 147 14.85 6.19 -15.85
N ARG A 148 15.67 5.15 -16.02
CA ARG A 148 16.36 4.46 -14.92
C ARG A 148 17.77 5.00 -14.70
N LYS A 149 18.28 5.85 -15.59
CA LYS A 149 19.64 6.41 -15.54
C LYS A 149 19.67 7.81 -14.96
N HIS A 150 18.55 8.51 -14.98
CA HIS A 150 18.41 9.83 -14.38
C HIS A 150 17.21 9.84 -13.44
N ASP A 151 17.46 10.17 -12.18
CA ASP A 151 16.42 10.30 -11.17
C ASP A 151 15.55 11.56 -11.39
N ASN A 152 14.24 11.42 -11.18
CA ASN A 152 13.29 12.52 -11.27
C ASN A 152 13.07 13.13 -9.89
N ILE A 153 13.61 14.34 -9.69
CA ILE A 153 13.56 15.05 -8.41
C ILE A 153 12.45 16.11 -8.34
N THR A 154 11.57 16.20 -9.35
CA THR A 154 10.59 17.30 -9.49
C THR A 154 9.13 16.85 -9.45
N LEU A 155 8.84 15.59 -9.83
CA LEU A 155 7.48 15.04 -9.80
C LEU A 155 6.85 15.16 -8.41
N GLY A 156 5.61 15.66 -8.33
CA GLY A 156 4.88 15.87 -7.08
C GLY A 156 5.46 16.97 -6.17
N ARG A 157 6.59 17.58 -6.52
CA ARG A 157 7.28 18.61 -5.72
C ARG A 157 7.11 20.01 -6.31
N THR A 158 7.01 20.08 -7.62
CA THR A 158 6.74 21.29 -8.38
C THR A 158 5.54 21.08 -9.28
N ARG A 159 4.83 22.16 -9.60
CA ARG A 159 3.78 22.10 -10.62
C ARG A 159 4.40 21.73 -11.97
N GLN A 160 3.81 20.73 -12.61
CA GLN A 160 4.16 20.38 -13.97
C GLN A 160 3.60 21.46 -14.89
N ARG A 161 4.44 21.98 -15.78
CA ARG A 161 3.94 22.83 -16.87
C ARG A 161 3.02 21.97 -17.71
N LYS A 162 1.70 22.19 -17.64
CA LYS A 162 0.81 21.72 -18.70
C LYS A 162 1.33 22.38 -19.97
N MET A 163 1.92 21.59 -20.89
CA MET A 163 2.12 22.09 -22.23
C MET A 163 0.73 22.47 -22.72
N ALA A 164 0.52 23.74 -23.03
CA ALA A 164 -0.68 24.18 -23.71
C ALA A 164 -0.69 23.46 -25.07
N GLY A 165 -1.36 22.31 -25.17
CA GLY A 165 -1.87 21.81 -26.45
C GLY A 165 -2.93 22.80 -26.88
N VAL A 166 -2.71 23.61 -27.91
CA VAL A 166 -2.77 23.21 -29.33
C VAL A 166 -4.05 22.40 -29.55
N HIS A 167 -5.09 23.15 -29.90
CA HIS A 167 -6.35 22.64 -30.45
C HIS A 167 -6.14 21.86 -31.74
#